data_AF-A0A0J9WF06-F1
#
_entry.id   AF-A0A0J9WF06-F1
#
_cell.length_a   1.000
_cell.length_b   1.000
_cell.length_c   1.000
_cell.angle_alpha   90.00
_cell.angle_beta   90.00
_cell.angle_gamma   90.00
#
_symmetry.space_group_name_H-M   'P 1'
#
loop_
_entity.id
_entity.type
_entity.pdbx_description
1 polymer ?
#
loop_
_entity_poly.entity_id
_entity_poly.type
_entity_poly.pdbx_seq_one_letter_code
_entity_poly.pdbx_strand_id
1 'polypeptide(L)'
;MEKCVDFMVYCVNRDELQKHCEKPDNNSLKGMYCSNFNEFTNKYFNKFKREIKCLKNSNKDIHYNWRFSDSCTLHNMAKTFPIYETSSQTIIDDTSREQIKTCQSHEEIKTTDCYMLDGVPVKLEELPTIDVKPLKYGIYAGSSFLGFLSFGLYLYKVNKLHY
;
A
#
# COMPACT_ATOMS: atom_id res chain seq x y z
N MET A 1 -1.32 12.81 -10.98
CA MET A 1 -2.18 11.85 -10.27
C MET A 1 -1.45 10.53 -10.00
N GLU A 2 -0.93 9.82 -11.03
CA GLU A 2 -0.22 8.53 -10.88
C GLU A 2 0.89 8.53 -9.81
N LYS A 3 1.80 9.51 -9.85
CA LYS A 3 2.86 9.67 -8.83
C LYS A 3 2.36 9.86 -7.39
N CYS A 4 1.17 10.42 -7.21
CA CYS A 4 0.57 10.55 -5.88
C CYS A 4 -0.02 9.23 -5.40
N VAL A 5 -0.68 8.49 -6.30
CA VAL A 5 -1.14 7.13 -6.00
C VAL A 5 0.05 6.25 -5.63
N ASP A 6 1.14 6.32 -6.38
CA ASP A 6 2.37 5.61 -6.05
C ASP A 6 2.94 6.00 -4.69
N PHE A 7 2.87 7.28 -4.33
CA PHE A 7 3.36 7.76 -3.03
C PHE A 7 2.46 7.27 -1.89
N MET A 8 1.15 7.27 -2.09
CA MET A 8 0.19 6.69 -1.13
C MET A 8 0.43 5.19 -0.93
N VAL A 9 0.54 4.45 -2.02
CA VAL A 9 0.83 3.00 -2.01
C VAL A 9 2.13 2.73 -1.28
N TYR A 10 3.16 3.55 -1.53
CA TYR A 10 4.41 3.49 -0.77
C TYR A 10 4.18 3.69 0.74
N CYS A 11 3.51 4.76 1.15
CA CYS A 11 3.28 5.05 2.57
C CYS A 11 2.57 3.90 3.29
N VAL A 12 1.48 3.39 2.71
CA VAL A 12 0.68 2.31 3.32
C VAL A 12 1.48 1.01 3.40
N ASN A 13 2.15 0.62 2.32
CA ASN A 13 2.91 -0.62 2.28
C ASN A 13 4.16 -0.55 3.17
N ARG A 14 4.81 0.61 3.25
CA ARG A 14 5.94 0.85 4.17
C ARG A 14 5.50 0.63 5.61
N ASP A 15 4.36 1.21 6.02
CA ASP A 15 3.86 1.08 7.39
C ASP A 15 3.50 -0.38 7.72
N GLU A 16 2.99 -1.14 6.75
CA GLU A 16 2.73 -2.57 6.93
C GLU A 16 4.00 -3.40 7.03
N LEU A 17 4.98 -3.17 6.15
CA LEU A 17 6.30 -3.83 6.21
C LEU A 17 7.04 -3.49 7.50
N GLN A 18 6.91 -2.25 8.00
CA GLN A 18 7.47 -1.83 9.28
C GLN A 18 6.92 -2.68 10.43
N LYS A 19 5.59 -2.91 10.49
CA LYS A 19 4.99 -3.78 11.52
C LYS A 19 5.57 -5.18 11.49
N HIS A 20 5.70 -5.78 10.30
CA HIS A 20 6.26 -7.13 10.15
C HIS A 20 7.75 -7.19 10.50
N CYS A 21 8.51 -6.12 10.28
CA CYS A 21 9.91 -6.05 10.68
C CYS A 21 10.07 -5.87 12.21
N GLU A 22 9.31 -4.97 12.82
CA GLU A 22 9.40 -4.69 14.27
C GLU A 22 8.78 -5.79 15.13
N LYS A 23 7.63 -6.33 14.69
CA LYS A 23 6.81 -7.31 15.41
C LYS A 23 6.39 -8.45 14.47
N PRO A 24 7.33 -9.28 14.02
CA PRO A 24 7.00 -10.41 13.16
C PRO A 24 6.17 -11.46 13.93
N ASP A 25 5.19 -12.05 13.26
CA ASP A 25 4.45 -13.20 13.80
C ASP A 25 5.37 -14.41 14.04
N ASN A 26 6.45 -14.51 13.28
CA ASN A 26 7.50 -15.49 13.44
C ASN A 26 8.89 -14.82 13.44
N ASN A 27 9.57 -14.87 14.59
CA ASN A 27 10.90 -14.30 14.78
C ASN A 27 11.95 -14.81 13.78
N SER A 28 11.84 -16.04 13.27
CA SER A 28 12.78 -16.56 12.26
C SER A 28 12.70 -15.82 10.93
N LEU A 29 11.57 -15.16 10.66
CA LEU A 29 11.34 -14.38 9.44
C LEU A 29 11.71 -12.90 9.61
N LYS A 30 12.08 -12.44 10.81
CA LYS A 30 12.41 -11.03 11.09
C LYS A 30 13.43 -10.48 10.10
N GLY A 31 14.54 -11.21 9.89
CA GLY A 31 15.60 -10.79 8.99
C GLY A 31 15.12 -10.60 7.54
N MET A 32 14.25 -11.50 7.07
CA MET A 32 13.65 -11.40 5.74
C MET A 32 12.72 -10.18 5.64
N TYR A 33 11.83 -9.98 6.62
CA TYR A 33 10.91 -8.83 6.62
C TYR A 33 11.67 -7.49 6.66
N CYS A 34 12.68 -7.37 7.53
CA CYS A 34 13.47 -6.16 7.64
C CYS A 34 14.36 -5.90 6.41
N SER A 35 14.89 -6.95 5.77
CA SER A 35 15.59 -6.82 4.49
C SER A 35 14.65 -6.32 3.38
N ASN A 36 13.45 -6.91 3.29
CA ASN A 36 12.42 -6.48 2.33
C ASN A 36 11.97 -5.04 2.56
N PHE A 37 11.84 -4.63 3.83
CA PHE A 37 11.58 -3.24 4.20
C PHE A 37 12.66 -2.30 3.65
N ASN A 38 13.95 -2.61 3.89
CA ASN A 38 15.05 -1.80 3.39
C ASN A 38 15.09 -1.73 1.86
N GLU A 39 14.89 -2.86 1.17
CA GLU A 39 14.86 -2.89 -0.29
C GLU A 39 13.69 -2.08 -0.85
N PHE A 40 12.49 -2.25 -0.28
CA PHE A 40 11.29 -1.52 -0.67
C PHE A 40 11.48 -0.01 -0.49
N THR A 41 11.93 0.42 0.68
CA THR A 41 12.18 1.84 0.98
C THR A 41 13.23 2.44 0.06
N ASN A 42 14.34 1.73 -0.19
CA ASN A 42 15.37 2.15 -1.14
C ASN A 42 14.84 2.34 -2.56
N LYS A 43 14.04 1.38 -3.05
CA LYS A 43 13.45 1.41 -4.39
C LYS A 43 12.61 2.67 -4.59
N TYR A 44 11.72 2.97 -3.65
CA TYR A 44 10.83 4.13 -3.76
C TYR A 44 11.55 5.46 -3.52
N PHE A 45 12.54 5.51 -2.62
CA PHE A 45 13.40 6.68 -2.49
C PHE A 45 14.04 7.05 -3.84
N ASN A 46 14.68 6.09 -4.50
CA ASN A 46 15.34 6.30 -5.79
C ASN A 46 14.34 6.71 -6.87
N LYS A 47 13.14 6.11 -6.88
CA LYS A 47 12.06 6.48 -7.81
C LYS A 47 11.66 7.95 -7.63
N PHE A 48 11.27 8.35 -6.42
CA PHE A 48 10.77 9.70 -6.18
C PHE A 48 11.84 10.76 -6.32
N LYS A 49 13.07 10.50 -5.86
CA LYS A 49 14.19 11.42 -6.02
C LYS A 49 14.53 11.69 -7.49
N ARG A 50 14.40 10.68 -8.36
CA ARG A 50 14.61 10.84 -9.81
C ARG A 50 13.43 11.54 -10.49
N GLU A 51 12.21 11.23 -10.09
CA GLU A 51 11.00 11.68 -10.77
C GLU A 51 10.50 13.06 -10.32
N ILE A 52 10.91 13.52 -9.13
CA ILE A 52 10.49 14.79 -8.53
C ILE A 52 11.72 15.69 -8.42
N LYS A 53 11.79 16.68 -9.32
CA LYS A 53 12.97 17.58 -9.42
C LYS A 53 13.02 18.63 -8.31
N CYS A 54 11.86 19.07 -7.86
CA CYS A 54 11.74 20.07 -6.81
C CYS A 54 10.34 20.02 -6.16
N LEU A 55 10.22 20.53 -4.94
CA LEU A 55 8.97 20.68 -4.20
C LEU A 55 8.52 22.14 -4.17
N LYS A 56 7.20 22.37 -4.19
CA LYS A 56 6.66 23.71 -3.95
C LYS A 56 6.96 24.12 -2.51
N ASN A 57 7.22 25.41 -2.29
CA ASN A 57 7.47 25.91 -0.95
C ASN A 57 6.18 25.82 -0.11
N SER A 58 6.15 24.94 0.88
CA SER A 58 4.97 24.65 1.71
C SER A 58 4.61 25.78 2.68
N ASN A 59 5.44 26.81 2.82
CA ASN A 59 5.22 27.96 3.72
C ASN A 59 3.99 28.82 3.37
N LYS A 60 3.24 28.52 2.30
CA LYS A 60 2.07 29.31 1.87
C LYS A 60 0.75 28.53 1.78
N ASP A 61 0.78 27.20 1.79
CA ASP A 61 -0.43 26.40 1.58
C ASP A 61 -0.79 25.68 2.90
N ILE A 62 -1.35 26.47 3.81
CA ILE A 62 -2.20 25.97 4.89
C ILE A 62 -3.54 25.58 4.23
N HIS A 63 -4.21 24.56 4.75
CA HIS A 63 -5.57 24.10 4.43
C HIS A 63 -5.69 22.98 3.40
N TYR A 64 -5.56 21.71 3.82
CA TYR A 64 -6.44 20.61 3.37
C TYR A 64 -6.52 19.51 4.45
N ASN A 65 -7.72 18.96 4.64
CA ASN A 65 -8.13 18.08 5.76
C ASN A 65 -7.73 16.60 5.62
N TRP A 66 -6.92 16.23 4.62
CA TRP A 66 -6.42 14.87 4.47
C TRP A 66 -4.91 14.84 4.66
N ARG A 67 -4.47 14.72 5.92
CA ARG A 67 -3.06 14.43 6.20
C ARG A 67 -2.83 12.94 6.02
N PHE A 68 -1.96 12.57 5.09
CA PHE A 68 -1.20 11.33 5.26
C PHE A 68 -0.45 11.42 6.59
N SER A 69 -0.15 10.28 7.23
CA SER A 69 0.63 10.24 8.47
C SER A 69 1.74 11.29 8.45
N ASP A 70 1.95 12.02 9.55
CA ASP A 70 3.02 13.02 9.68
C ASP A 70 4.43 12.40 9.48
N SER A 71 4.53 11.07 9.30
CA SER A 71 5.72 10.32 8.91
C SER A 71 5.87 10.06 7.40
N CYS A 72 4.93 10.47 6.53
CA CYS A 72 5.01 10.25 5.09
C CYS A 72 4.85 11.56 4.30
N THR A 73 5.96 12.27 4.13
CA THR A 73 6.03 13.56 3.42
C THR A 73 7.33 13.70 2.64
N LEU A 74 7.23 14.08 1.36
CA LEU A 74 8.41 14.33 0.54
C LEU A 74 9.26 15.53 1.02
N HIS A 75 8.72 16.38 1.90
CA HIS A 75 9.47 17.46 2.54
C HIS A 75 10.46 16.97 3.60
N ASN A 76 10.32 15.72 4.06
CA ASN A 76 11.27 15.07 4.95
C ASN A 76 11.59 13.68 4.42
N MET A 77 12.61 13.60 3.56
CA MET A 77 13.04 12.35 2.93
C MET A 77 13.56 11.33 3.94
N ALA A 78 14.29 11.76 4.97
CA ALA A 78 14.87 10.88 5.99
C ALA A 78 13.79 10.11 6.78
N LYS A 79 12.74 10.82 7.20
CA LYS A 79 11.60 10.22 7.94
C LYS A 79 10.69 9.40 7.03
N THR A 80 10.53 9.83 5.78
CA THR A 80 9.63 9.18 4.83
C THR A 80 10.22 7.89 4.27
N PHE A 81 11.54 7.87 4.07
CA PHE A 81 12.30 6.73 3.57
C PHE A 81 13.31 6.25 4.62
N PRO A 82 12.83 5.69 5.75
CA PRO A 82 13.68 5.24 6.85
C PRO A 82 14.43 3.95 6.50
N ILE A 83 15.38 3.59 7.35
CA ILE A 83 16.18 2.37 7.21
C ILE A 83 16.09 1.52 8.49
N TYR A 84 15.96 0.21 8.32
CA TYR A 84 16.21 -0.75 9.39
C TYR A 84 17.72 -0.92 9.56
N GLU A 85 18.21 -0.53 10.73
CA GLU A 85 19.61 -0.65 11.11
C GLU A 85 19.83 -1.96 11.87
N THR A 86 20.63 -2.86 11.28
CA THR A 86 20.86 -4.20 11.83
C THR A 86 21.60 -4.18 13.18
N SER A 87 22.45 -3.19 13.43
CA SER A 87 23.21 -3.06 14.68
C SER A 87 22.32 -2.72 15.88
N SER A 88 21.41 -1.76 15.71
CA SER A 88 20.44 -1.34 16.73
C SER A 88 19.16 -2.17 16.72
N GLN A 89 18.92 -2.95 15.66
CA GLN A 89 17.70 -3.72 15.40
C GLN A 89 16.42 -2.88 15.42
N THR A 90 16.53 -1.62 15.00
CA THR A 90 15.43 -0.66 14.96
C THR A 90 15.35 0.01 13.59
N ILE A 91 14.15 0.54 13.29
CA ILE A 91 13.96 1.43 12.16
C ILE A 91 14.28 2.85 12.62
N ILE A 92 15.13 3.53 11.87
CA ILE A 92 15.58 4.89 12.15
C ILE A 92 15.41 5.77 10.92
N ASP A 93 15.32 7.08 11.14
CA ASP A 93 15.35 8.07 10.07
C ASP A 93 16.70 7.99 9.33
N ASP A 94 16.66 7.82 8.01
CA ASP A 94 17.87 7.71 7.21
C ASP A 94 18.38 9.09 6.82
N THR A 95 19.23 9.67 7.67
CA THR A 95 19.78 11.03 7.47
C THR A 95 20.69 11.16 6.25
N SER A 96 21.11 10.05 5.64
CA SER A 96 21.86 10.06 4.38
C SER A 96 21.00 10.39 3.16
N ARG A 97 19.66 10.35 3.30
CA ARG A 97 18.72 10.65 2.23
C ARG A 97 18.65 12.15 1.97
N GLU A 98 19.30 12.58 0.89
CA GLU A 98 19.25 13.99 0.49
C GLU A 98 17.80 14.45 0.25
N GLN A 99 17.51 15.66 0.71
CA GLN A 99 16.20 16.29 0.57
C GLN A 99 15.96 16.72 -0.88
N ILE A 100 14.69 16.75 -1.29
CA ILE A 100 14.30 17.34 -2.58
C ILE A 100 14.34 18.87 -2.44
N LYS A 101 15.02 19.55 -3.35
CA LYS A 101 15.14 21.03 -3.35
C LYS A 101 13.78 21.71 -3.54
N THR A 102 13.64 22.95 -3.07
CA THR A 102 12.46 23.79 -3.35
C THR A 102 12.53 24.33 -4.80
N CYS A 103 11.39 24.40 -5.49
CA CYS A 103 11.31 24.97 -6.84
C CYS A 103 11.54 26.49 -6.81
N GLN A 104 12.28 27.02 -7.78
CA GLN A 104 12.33 28.46 -8.03
C GLN A 104 11.08 28.91 -8.79
N SER A 105 10.66 30.18 -8.64
CA SER A 105 9.38 30.72 -9.15
C SER A 105 9.15 30.60 -10.67
N HIS A 106 10.20 30.30 -11.45
CA HIS A 106 10.17 30.19 -12.91
C HIS A 106 10.50 28.78 -13.43
N GLU A 107 10.83 27.81 -12.56
CA GLU A 107 11.06 26.43 -13.00
C GLU A 107 9.71 25.76 -13.32
N GLU A 108 9.63 25.06 -14.45
CA GLU A 108 8.47 24.28 -14.84
C GLU A 108 8.14 23.27 -13.73
N ILE A 109 7.05 23.54 -13.04
CA ILE A 109 6.62 22.85 -11.83
C ILE A 109 6.19 21.43 -12.23
N LYS A 110 7.13 20.48 -12.21
CA LYS A 110 6.82 19.04 -12.15
C LYS A 110 6.56 18.62 -10.70
N THR A 111 5.99 19.50 -9.89
CA THR A 111 5.60 19.13 -8.54
C THR A 111 4.44 18.19 -8.64
N THR A 112 4.60 17.01 -8.05
CA THR A 112 3.44 16.20 -7.73
C THR A 112 2.85 16.81 -6.47
N ASP A 113 1.97 17.78 -6.63
CA ASP A 113 1.23 18.36 -5.52
C ASP A 113 0.17 17.33 -5.12
N CYS A 114 0.54 16.42 -4.22
CA CYS A 114 -0.32 15.33 -3.79
C CYS A 114 -1.42 15.76 -2.82
N TYR A 115 -1.61 17.07 -2.67
CA TYR A 115 -2.74 17.67 -1.96
C TYR A 115 -4.09 17.54 -2.69
N MET A 116 -4.14 16.92 -3.88
CA MET A 116 -5.39 16.61 -4.57
C MET A 116 -5.67 15.10 -4.59
N LEU A 117 -6.25 14.62 -3.50
CA LEU A 117 -7.50 13.90 -3.65
C LEU A 117 -8.57 14.86 -3.14
N ASP A 118 -9.05 15.74 -4.02
CA ASP A 118 -10.28 16.48 -3.76
C ASP A 118 -11.34 15.44 -3.41
N GLY A 119 -11.74 15.46 -2.14
CA GLY A 119 -13.04 14.99 -1.74
C GLY A 119 -14.06 15.81 -2.50
N VAL A 120 -14.45 15.35 -3.69
CA VAL A 120 -15.85 15.45 -4.06
C VAL A 120 -16.58 14.91 -2.83
N PRO A 121 -17.47 15.69 -2.18
CA PRO A 121 -18.38 15.08 -1.24
C PRO A 121 -19.14 14.06 -2.07
N VAL A 122 -18.78 12.79 -1.96
CA VAL A 122 -19.69 11.72 -2.34
C VAL A 122 -20.87 11.97 -1.42
N LYS A 123 -21.87 12.70 -1.93
CA LYS A 123 -23.21 12.50 -1.44
C LYS A 123 -23.38 11.00 -1.51
N LEU A 124 -23.57 10.41 -0.35
CA LEU A 124 -23.97 9.02 -0.18
C LEU A 124 -25.40 8.85 -0.75
N GLU A 125 -25.69 9.41 -1.92
CA GLU A 125 -26.83 9.05 -2.73
C GLU A 125 -26.46 7.73 -3.40
N GLU A 126 -26.83 6.67 -2.69
CA GLU A 126 -27.16 5.38 -3.26
C GLU A 126 -26.00 4.67 -3.97
N LEU A 127 -24.94 4.37 -3.22
CA LEU A 127 -24.33 3.05 -3.40
C LEU A 127 -25.45 2.03 -3.17
N PRO A 128 -25.80 1.15 -4.13
CA PRO A 128 -26.68 0.05 -3.83
C PRO A 128 -26.02 -0.66 -2.65
N THR A 129 -26.76 -0.86 -1.56
CA THR A 129 -26.28 -1.53 -0.36
C THR A 129 -25.80 -2.92 -0.74
N ILE A 130 -24.52 -3.05 -1.06
CA ILE A 130 -23.88 -4.35 -1.19
C ILE A 130 -23.71 -4.80 0.27
N ASP A 131 -24.64 -5.65 0.71
CA ASP A 131 -24.57 -6.38 1.98
C ASP A 131 -23.22 -7.08 2.04
N VAL A 132 -22.27 -6.48 2.75
CA VAL A 132 -20.91 -7.00 2.91
C VAL A 132 -21.01 -8.23 3.82
N LYS A 133 -21.26 -9.40 3.20
CA LYS A 133 -21.02 -10.72 3.79
C LYS A 133 -20.05 -11.51 2.94
N PRO A 134 -18.75 -11.12 2.81
CA PRO A 134 -17.81 -11.89 1.99
C PRO A 134 -17.42 -13.22 2.62
N LEU A 135 -17.76 -13.47 3.90
CA LEU A 135 -17.34 -14.68 4.62
C LEU A 135 -18.40 -15.80 4.63
N LYS A 136 -19.67 -15.52 4.30
CA LYS A 136 -20.72 -16.56 4.30
C LYS A 136 -20.89 -17.29 2.97
N TYR A 137 -20.49 -16.69 1.85
CA TYR A 137 -20.66 -17.30 0.52
C TYR A 137 -19.55 -18.26 0.12
N GLY A 138 -18.36 -18.17 0.73
CA GLY A 138 -17.28 -19.14 0.48
C GLY A 138 -17.62 -20.56 0.92
N ILE A 139 -18.49 -20.73 1.93
CA ILE A 139 -18.93 -22.04 2.43
C ILE A 139 -20.04 -22.64 1.53
N TYR A 140 -20.83 -21.81 0.84
CA TYR A 140 -21.97 -22.27 0.03
C TYR A 140 -21.60 -22.59 -1.43
N ALA A 141 -20.49 -22.06 -1.95
CA ALA A 141 -19.99 -22.45 -3.27
C ALA A 141 -19.33 -23.85 -3.25
N GLY A 142 -18.78 -24.29 -2.11
CA GLY A 142 -18.13 -25.60 -1.97
C GLY A 142 -19.11 -26.78 -1.80
N SER A 143 -20.28 -26.55 -1.20
CA SER A 143 -21.25 -27.61 -0.92
C SER A 143 -22.01 -28.10 -2.16
N SER A 144 -22.12 -27.27 -3.20
CA SER A 144 -22.81 -27.64 -4.44
C SER A 144 -21.98 -28.54 -5.36
N PHE A 145 -20.65 -28.43 -5.35
CA PHE A 145 -19.77 -29.23 -6.23
C PHE A 145 -19.66 -30.70 -5.81
N LEU A 146 -19.69 -31.00 -4.50
CA LEU A 146 -19.66 -32.38 -3.99
C LEU A 146 -20.94 -33.17 -4.36
N GLY A 147 -22.09 -32.50 -4.40
CA GLY A 147 -23.36 -33.13 -4.77
C GLY A 147 -23.42 -33.55 -6.23
N PHE A 148 -22.96 -32.69 -7.14
CA PHE A 148 -22.93 -33.01 -8.58
C PHE A 148 -21.97 -34.16 -8.92
N LEU A 149 -20.79 -34.21 -8.29
CA LEU A 149 -19.85 -35.32 -8.49
C LEU A 149 -20.41 -36.66 -7.98
N SER A 150 -21.08 -36.64 -6.83
CA SER A 150 -21.68 -37.85 -6.25
C SER A 150 -22.83 -38.39 -7.11
N PHE A 151 -23.69 -37.51 -7.64
CA PHE A 151 -24.78 -37.90 -8.52
C PHE A 151 -24.29 -38.40 -9.89
N GLY A 152 -23.26 -37.77 -10.45
CA GLY A 152 -22.62 -38.22 -11.70
C GLY A 152 -22.02 -39.62 -11.59
N LEU A 153 -21.32 -39.92 -10.49
CA LEU A 153 -20.78 -41.26 -10.23
C LEU A 153 -21.88 -42.31 -10.02
N TYR A 154 -22.98 -41.93 -9.34
CA TYR A 154 -24.12 -42.83 -9.16
C TYR A 154 -24.78 -43.20 -10.49
N LEU A 155 -25.09 -42.21 -11.35
CA LEU A 155 -25.67 -42.46 -12.67
C LEU A 155 -24.74 -43.26 -13.58
N TYR A 156 -23.43 -42.98 -13.56
CA TYR A 156 -22.44 -43.76 -14.30
C TYR A 156 -22.44 -45.24 -13.87
N LYS A 157 -22.53 -45.51 -12.56
CA LYS A 157 -22.57 -46.87 -12.03
C LYS A 157 -23.87 -47.60 -12.37
N VAL A 158 -25.03 -46.93 -12.31
CA VAL A 158 -26.34 -47.52 -12.64
C VAL A 158 -26.44 -47.85 -14.13
N ASN A 159 -25.99 -46.96 -15.03
CA ASN A 159 -25.99 -47.23 -16.47
C ASN A 159 -25.06 -48.38 -16.89
N LYS A 160 -23.97 -48.61 -16.16
CA LYS A 160 -23.06 -49.73 -16.42
C LYS A 160 -23.63 -51.09 -15.97
N LEU A 161 -24.68 -51.10 -15.15
CA LEU A 161 -25.36 -52.32 -14.68
C LEU A 161 -26.58 -52.69 -15.53
N HIS A 162 -26.96 -51.85 -16.50
CA HIS A 162 -28.08 -52.05 -17.41
C HIS A 162 -27.66 -52.46 -18.83
N TYR A 163 -26.39 -52.80 -19.05
CA TYR A 163 -25.84 -53.34 -20.30
C TYR A 163 -25.14 -54.68 -20.05
#